data_AF-A0A5C2CYM7-F1
#
_entry.id   AF-A0A5C2CYM7-F1
#
_cell.length_a   1.000
_cell.length_b   1.000
_cell.length_c   1.000
_cell.angle_alpha   90.00
_cell.angle_beta   90.00
_cell.angle_gamma   90.00
#
_symmetry.space_group_name_H-M   'P 1'
#
loop_
_entity.id
_entity.type
_entity.pdbx_description
1 polymer ?
#
loop_
_entity_poly.entity_id
_entity_poly.type
_entity_poly.pdbx_seq_one_letter_code
_entity_poly.pdbx_strand_id
1 'polypeptide(L)' 'MNPREFDNLWLSFRPIPGVAFGLNDSVRIKSGEHAGELASVISLESLEPSPVYLVELHSGRGDVEMAESGLERAV' A
#
# COMPACT_ATOMS: atom_id res chain seq x y z
N MET A 1 3.93 4.60 -18.38
CA MET A 1 2.97 3.48 -18.39
C MET A 1 1.60 4.05 -18.70
N ASN A 2 0.81 3.42 -19.57
CA ASN A 2 -0.57 3.89 -19.76
C ASN A 2 -1.49 3.35 -18.63
N PRO A 3 -2.64 3.99 -18.36
CA PRO A 3 -3.52 3.58 -17.25
C PRO A 3 -3.94 2.11 -17.31
N ARG A 4 -4.24 1.58 -18.50
CA ARG A 4 -4.69 0.19 -18.68
C ARG A 4 -3.60 -0.84 -18.36
N GLU A 5 -2.36 -0.57 -18.74
CA GLU A 5 -1.22 -1.41 -18.39
C GLU A 5 -1.00 -1.44 -16.88
N PHE A 6 -1.15 -0.28 -16.23
CA PHE A 6 -1.03 -0.15 -14.78
C PHE A 6 -2.12 -0.95 -14.05
N ASP A 7 -3.38 -0.75 -14.43
CA ASP A 7 -4.51 -1.48 -13.84
C ASP A 7 -4.34 -2.99 -14.00
N ASN A 8 -3.89 -3.44 -15.17
CA ASN A 8 -3.62 -4.85 -15.41
C ASN A 8 -2.53 -5.38 -14.50
N LEU A 9 -1.42 -4.65 -14.31
CA LEU A 9 -0.34 -5.08 -13.42
C LEU A 9 -0.81 -5.14 -11.97
N TRP A 10 -1.52 -4.10 -11.50
CA TRP A 10 -2.05 -4.00 -10.15
C TRP A 10 -3.01 -5.14 -9.83
N LEU A 11 -4.05 -5.33 -10.65
CA LEU A 11 -5.08 -6.36 -10.45
C LEU A 11 -4.56 -7.78 -10.68
N SER A 12 -3.44 -7.93 -11.41
CA SER A 12 -2.80 -9.24 -11.64
C SER A 12 -1.70 -9.56 -10.64
N PHE A 13 -1.54 -8.76 -9.56
CA PHE A 13 -0.49 -8.93 -8.55
C PHE A 13 0.92 -8.97 -9.17
N ARG A 14 1.13 -8.22 -10.26
CA ARG A 14 2.42 -8.13 -10.94
C ARG A 14 3.19 -6.92 -10.41
N PRO A 15 4.53 -7.03 -10.28
CA PRO A 15 5.35 -5.89 -9.87
C PRO A 15 5.17 -4.69 -10.80
N ILE A 16 5.02 -3.50 -10.20
CA ILE A 16 4.98 -2.22 -10.90
C ILE A 16 6.29 -1.48 -10.57
N PRO A 17 7.05 -1.01 -11.58
CA PRO A 17 8.28 -0.25 -11.32
C PRO A 17 8.00 0.99 -10.44
N GLY A 18 8.77 1.15 -9.37
CA GLY A 18 8.61 2.27 -8.43
C GLY A 18 7.56 2.06 -7.33
N VAL A 19 6.96 0.88 -7.24
CA VAL A 19 5.97 0.53 -6.21
C VAL A 19 6.53 -0.60 -5.33
N ALA A 20 6.70 -0.36 -4.03
CA ALA A 20 7.24 -1.37 -3.12
C ALA A 20 6.19 -2.43 -2.69
N PHE A 21 4.91 -2.05 -2.63
CA PHE A 21 3.83 -2.90 -2.12
C PHE A 21 2.74 -3.09 -3.17
N GLY A 22 2.37 -4.34 -3.42
CA GLY A 22 1.26 -4.72 -4.29
C GLY A 22 -0.06 -4.84 -3.54
N LEU A 23 -1.14 -4.98 -4.31
CA LEU A 23 -2.46 -5.30 -3.78
C LEU A 23 -2.41 -6.55 -2.87
N ASN A 24 -3.07 -6.47 -1.72
CA ASN A 24 -3.13 -7.49 -0.68
C ASN A 24 -1.79 -7.81 0.02
N ASP A 25 -0.71 -7.06 -0.25
CA ASP A 25 0.50 -7.20 0.55
C ASP A 25 0.20 -6.85 2.02
N SER A 26 0.68 -7.69 2.94
CA SER A 26 0.63 -7.40 4.37
C SER A 26 1.79 -6.49 4.76
N VAL A 27 1.45 -5.40 5.45
CA VAL A 27 2.38 -4.37 5.90
C VAL A 27 2.17 -4.08 7.37
N ARG A 28 3.18 -3.47 7.99
CA ARG A 28 3.09 -2.88 9.33
C ARG A 28 3.28 -1.38 9.24
N ILE A 29 2.46 -0.64 9.99
CA ILE A 29 2.58 0.83 10.08
C ILE A 29 3.75 1.17 11.00
N LYS A 30 4.68 1.99 10.53
CA LYS A 30 5.92 2.31 11.25
C LYS A 30 5.77 3.47 12.24
N SER A 31 4.87 4.40 11.98
CA SER A 31 4.78 5.65 12.73
C SER A 31 3.39 6.27 12.68
N GLY A 32 3.11 7.19 13.59
CA GLY A 32 1.81 7.87 13.71
C GLY A 32 0.86 7.15 14.68
N GLU A 33 -0.43 7.49 14.60
CA GLU A 33 -1.45 6.97 15.52
C GLU A 33 -1.60 5.44 15.50
N HIS A 34 -1.35 4.83 14.35
CA HIS A 34 -1.51 3.39 14.11
C HIS A 34 -0.19 2.62 14.13
N ALA A 35 0.89 3.21 14.66
CA ALA A 35 2.20 2.58 14.67
C ALA A 35 2.17 1.20 15.34
N GLY A 36 2.79 0.22 14.68
CA GLY A 36 2.83 -1.17 15.09
C GLY A 36 1.65 -2.02 14.64
N GLU A 37 0.56 -1.44 14.13
CA GLU A 37 -0.58 -2.20 13.61
C GLU A 37 -0.23 -2.89 12.28
N LEU A 38 -0.82 -4.08 12.09
CA LEU A 38 -0.81 -4.78 10.80
C LEU A 38 -1.94 -4.26 9.92
N ALA A 39 -1.67 -4.20 8.63
CA ALA A 39 -2.61 -3.77 7.63
C ALA A 39 -2.42 -4.53 6.30
N SER A 40 -3.42 -4.45 5.44
CA SER A 40 -3.36 -4.95 4.06
C SER A 40 -3.41 -3.78 3.09
N VAL A 41 -2.55 -3.78 2.07
CA VAL A 41 -2.63 -2.77 1.00
C VAL A 41 -3.85 -3.06 0.12
N ILE A 42 -4.77 -2.10 0.01
CA ILE A 42 -6.00 -2.26 -0.77
C ILE A 42 -6.06 -1.35 -2.01
N SER A 43 -5.28 -0.26 -2.03
CA SER A 43 -5.19 0.65 -3.17
C SER A 43 -3.85 1.39 -3.21
N LEU A 44 -3.49 1.87 -4.39
CA LEU A 44 -2.36 2.77 -4.64
C LEU A 44 -2.93 4.09 -5.17
N GLU A 45 -2.98 5.09 -4.30
CA GLU A 45 -3.69 6.37 -4.52
C GLU A 45 -2.87 7.36 -5.36
N SER A 46 -1.55 7.37 -5.17
CA SER A 46 -0.65 8.21 -5.97
C SER A 46 0.75 7.60 -6.05
N LEU A 47 1.51 7.99 -7.08
CA LEU A 47 2.90 7.57 -7.31
C LEU A 47 3.89 8.71 -7.09
N GLU A 48 3.47 9.94 -7.38
CA GLU A 48 4.32 11.13 -7.43
C GLU A 48 3.91 12.11 -6.33
N PRO A 49 4.86 12.70 -5.59
CA PRO A 49 6.32 12.52 -5.69
C PRO A 49 6.83 11.20 -5.06
N SER A 50 5.96 10.47 -4.37
CA SER A 50 6.26 9.17 -3.77
C SER A 50 4.98 8.36 -3.60
N PRO A 51 5.02 7.01 -3.61
CA PRO A 51 3.82 6.21 -3.49
C PRO A 51 3.03 6.46 -2.20
N VAL A 52 1.71 6.60 -2.34
CA VAL A 52 0.75 6.66 -1.23
C VAL A 52 -0.27 5.55 -1.42
N TYR A 53 -0.46 4.76 -0.37
CA TYR A 53 -1.33 3.59 -0.37
C TYR A 53 -2.53 3.84 0.53
N LEU A 54 -3.68 3.28 0.16
CA LEU A 54 -4.74 3.04 1.12
C LEU A 54 -4.53 1.64 1.71
N VAL A 55 -4.50 1.55 3.04
CA VAL A 55 -4.34 0.28 3.76
C VAL A 55 -5.52 0.03 4.69
N GLU A 56 -6.01 -1.22 4.71
CA GLU A 56 -7.04 -1.67 5.64
C GLU A 56 -6.38 -2.17 6.93
N LEU A 57 -6.71 -1.57 8.08
CA LEU A 57 -6.18 -1.97 9.37
C LEU A 57 -6.78 -3.30 9.82
N HIS A 58 -5.94 -4.26 10.20
CA HIS A 58 -6.40 -5.57 10.70
C HIS A 58 -7.14 -5.46 12.04
N SER A 59 -7.00 -4.33 12.74
CA SER A 59 -7.75 -4.03 13.97
C SER A 59 -9.23 -3.74 13.72
N GLY A 60 -9.66 -3.58 12.46
CA GLY A 60 -11.03 -3.23 12.10
C GLY A 60 -11.37 -1.75 12.35
N ARG A 61 -10.36 -0.91 12.62
CA ARG A 61 -10.50 0.53 12.82
C ARG A 61 -10.75 1.31 11.53
N GLY A 62 -10.80 0.63 10.39
CA GLY A 62 -11.02 1.19 9.06
C GLY A 62 -9.75 1.28 8.24
N ASP A 63 -9.80 2.15 7.23
CA ASP A 63 -8.74 2.32 6.25
C ASP A 63 -7.96 3.62 6.49
N VAL A 64 -6.68 3.61 6.17
CA VAL A 64 -5.79 4.76 6.37
C VAL A 64 -4.93 4.97 5.14
N GLU A 65 -4.84 6.21 4.67
CA GLU A 65 -3.85 6.60 3.67
C GLU A 65 -2.46 6.70 4.30
N MET A 66 -1.47 6.08 3.67
CA MET A 66 -0.10 6.04 4.19
C MET A 66 0.91 6.16 3.05
N ALA A 67 1.89 7.05 3.24
CA ALA A 67 3.05 7.12 2.36
C ALA A 67 3.91 5.86 2.50
N GLU A 68 4.58 5.44 1.42
CA GLU A 68 5.46 4.26 1.42
C GLU A 68 6.47 4.25 2.57
N SER A 69 7.02 5.42 2.91
CA SER A 69 8.01 5.59 3.99
C SER A 69 7.49 5.24 5.39
N GLY A 70 6.16 5.29 5.58
CA GLY A 70 5.44 4.94 6.79
C GLY A 70 5.07 3.45 6.90
N LEU A 71 5.42 2.64 5.91
CA LEU A 71 5.12 1.21 5.86
C LEU A 71 6.39 0.35 5.87
N GLU A 72 6.30 -0.84 6.43
CA GLU A 72 7.29 -1.91 6.28
C GLU A 72 6.60 -3.24 5.96
N ARG A 73 7.34 -4.17 5.33
CA ARG A 73 6.83 -5.51 5.02
C ARG A 73 6.54 -6.27 6.32
N ALA A 74 5.34 -6.81 6.47
CA ALA A 74 5.07 -7.76 7.55
C ALA A 74 5.67 -9.14 7.17
N VAL A 75 6.35 -9.77 8.12
CA VAL A 75 6.91 -11.14 8.00
C VAL A 75 5.85 -12.20 8.23
#